data_AF-A0A399IUH6-F1
#
_entry.id   AF-A0A399IUH6-F1
#
_cell.length_a   1.000
_cell.length_b   1.000
_cell.length_c   1.000
_cell.angle_alpha   90.00
_cell.angle_beta   90.00
_cell.angle_gamma   90.00
#
_symmetry.space_group_name_H-M   'P 1'
#
loop_
_entity.id
_entity.type
_entity.pdbx_description
1 polymer ?
#
loop_
_entity_poly.entity_id
_entity_poly.type
_entity_poly.pdbx_seq_one_letter_code
_entity_poly.pdbx_strand_id
1 'polypeptide(L)'
;MFEIYIYNLGTYNTIYTSVTNLDELEDEIFKATNHGMNDYEVGILDYPYDFKVNDLHTLFKIAEDYQTRIEDVGALLHCFSDNEVIEILEKGKFYTIVDSDNEVNAFEEYANEYDIIEIPPHLENYIDYKSMMIDWQHNGLAVEHIGNGQYLIVDTW
;
A
#
# COMPACT_ATOMS: atom_id res chain seq x y z
N MET A 1 -11.07 -8.77 -0.15
CA MET A 1 -12.27 -8.66 0.71
C MET A 1 -11.78 -8.44 2.13
N PHE A 2 -12.34 -7.46 2.84
CA PHE A 2 -11.98 -7.14 4.22
C PHE A 2 -13.09 -7.60 5.16
N GLU A 3 -12.73 -8.34 6.19
CA GLU A 3 -13.62 -8.65 7.31
C GLU A 3 -13.51 -7.55 8.35
N ILE A 4 -14.65 -6.95 8.71
CA ILE A 4 -14.68 -5.78 9.58
C ILE A 4 -15.72 -5.91 10.69
N TYR A 5 -15.54 -5.13 11.75
CA TYR A 5 -16.59 -4.80 12.68
C TYR A 5 -16.91 -3.31 12.60
N ILE A 6 -18.19 -2.97 12.77
CA ILE A 6 -18.66 -1.60 12.90
C ILE A 6 -19.30 -1.49 14.28
N TYR A 7 -18.69 -0.70 15.15
CA TYR A 7 -19.16 -0.42 16.49
C TYR A 7 -19.89 0.91 16.53
N ASN A 8 -21.19 0.89 16.86
CA ASN A 8 -21.98 2.10 17.03
C ASN A 8 -21.81 2.61 18.47
N LEU A 9 -21.14 3.74 18.64
CA LEU A 9 -20.80 4.33 19.94
C LEU A 9 -22.03 4.87 20.68
N GLY A 10 -23.08 5.25 19.96
CA GLY A 10 -24.32 5.76 20.56
C GLY A 10 -25.22 4.66 21.13
N THR A 11 -25.21 3.46 20.54
CA THR A 11 -26.07 2.33 20.93
C THR A 11 -25.32 1.17 21.56
N TYR A 12 -23.98 1.21 21.56
CA TYR A 12 -23.08 0.15 22.03
C TYR A 12 -23.28 -1.19 21.30
N ASN A 13 -23.84 -1.15 20.09
CA ASN A 13 -24.07 -2.32 19.26
C ASN A 13 -22.90 -2.55 18.29
N THR A 14 -22.54 -3.81 18.06
CA THR A 14 -21.48 -4.20 17.10
C THR A 14 -22.07 -5.03 15.99
N ILE A 15 -21.75 -4.69 14.75
CA ILE A 15 -22.09 -5.48 13.56
C ILE A 15 -20.80 -6.00 12.94
N TYR A 16 -20.83 -7.25 12.51
CA TYR A 16 -19.73 -7.92 11.82
C TYR A 16 -20.16 -8.13 10.38
N THR A 17 -19.33 -7.71 9.43
CA THR A 17 -19.65 -7.75 8.01
C THR A 17 -18.37 -7.84 7.19
N SER A 18 -18.53 -7.96 5.87
CA SER A 18 -17.41 -8.02 4.93
C SER A 18 -17.64 -7.01 3.81
N VAL A 19 -16.59 -6.29 3.43
CA VAL A 19 -16.65 -5.25 2.40
C VAL A 19 -15.54 -5.43 1.37
N THR A 20 -15.80 -5.00 0.14
CA THR A 20 -14.84 -5.07 -0.98
C THR A 20 -14.56 -3.71 -1.61
N ASN A 21 -15.43 -2.72 -1.38
CA ASN A 21 -15.34 -1.39 -1.98
C ASN A 21 -15.95 -0.32 -1.06
N LEU A 22 -15.85 0.94 -1.50
CA LEU A 22 -16.30 2.11 -0.74
C LEU A 22 -17.81 2.12 -0.52
N ASP A 23 -18.60 1.89 -1.58
CA ASP A 23 -20.06 1.89 -1.52
C ASP A 23 -20.59 0.86 -0.50
N GLU A 24 -20.04 -0.35 -0.51
CA GLU A 24 -20.38 -1.40 0.46
C GLU A 24 -20.05 -0.97 1.89
N LEU A 25 -18.89 -0.34 2.11
CA LEU A 25 -18.50 0.18 3.42
C LEU A 25 -19.47 1.26 3.91
N GLU A 26 -19.81 2.22 3.07
CA GLU A 26 -20.75 3.29 3.40
C GLU A 26 -22.16 2.75 3.69
N ASP A 27 -22.65 1.80 2.89
CA ASP A 27 -23.95 1.14 3.10
C ASP A 27 -24.00 0.38 4.43
N GLU A 28 -22.95 -0.35 4.78
CA GLU A 28 -22.88 -1.10 6.03
C GLU A 28 -22.77 -0.17 7.25
N ILE A 29 -22.00 0.92 7.15
CA ILE A 29 -21.97 1.98 8.18
C ILE A 29 -23.35 2.62 8.34
N PHE A 30 -24.04 2.91 7.24
CA PHE A 30 -25.37 3.51 7.26
C PHE A 30 -26.40 2.60 7.95
N LYS A 31 -26.38 1.29 7.66
CA LYS A 31 -27.20 0.29 8.34
C LYS A 31 -26.85 0.19 9.83
N ALA A 32 -25.56 0.18 10.16
CA ALA A 32 -25.09 0.04 11.54
C ALA A 32 -25.39 1.26 12.44
N THR A 33 -25.44 2.45 11.85
CA THR A 33 -25.66 3.71 12.58
C THR A 33 -27.13 4.10 12.73
N ASN A 34 -28.07 3.28 12.23
CA ASN A 34 -29.48 3.66 12.05
C ASN A 34 -29.63 4.94 11.22
N HIS A 35 -29.01 4.98 10.04
CA HIS A 35 -29.13 6.08 9.06
C HIS A 35 -28.42 7.39 9.49
N GLY A 36 -27.24 7.30 10.12
CA GLY A 36 -26.31 8.43 10.27
C GLY A 36 -26.46 9.32 11.51
N MET A 37 -27.16 8.87 12.55
CA MET A 37 -27.37 9.67 13.77
C MET A 37 -26.35 9.46 14.89
N ASN A 38 -25.47 8.46 14.79
CA ASN A 38 -24.58 8.06 15.88
C ASN A 38 -23.12 8.00 15.44
N ASP A 39 -22.21 8.40 16.34
CA ASP A 39 -20.77 8.16 16.20
C ASP A 39 -20.50 6.65 16.08
N TYR A 40 -19.51 6.28 15.29
CA TYR A 40 -19.13 4.89 15.04
C TYR A 40 -17.62 4.71 14.96
N GLU A 41 -17.17 3.47 15.14
CA GLU A 41 -15.79 3.04 14.94
C GLU A 41 -15.80 1.82 14.02
N VAL A 42 -14.91 1.82 13.02
CA VAL A 42 -14.69 0.67 12.14
C VAL A 42 -13.37 0.04 12.53
N GLY A 43 -13.38 -1.26 12.78
CA GLY A 43 -12.15 -2.02 12.97
C GLY A 43 -12.05 -3.18 12.00
N ILE A 44 -10.82 -3.51 11.67
CA ILE A 44 -10.47 -4.52 10.67
C ILE A 44 -10.11 -5.81 11.42
N LEU A 45 -10.75 -6.91 11.06
CA LEU A 45 -10.56 -8.22 11.66
C LEU A 45 -9.57 -9.07 10.87
N ASP A 46 -9.77 -9.15 9.56
CA ASP A 46 -8.95 -9.96 8.66
C ASP A 46 -9.03 -9.45 7.21
N TYR A 47 -7.97 -9.71 6.43
CA TYR A 47 -7.88 -9.39 5.01
C TYR A 47 -6.71 -10.13 4.35
N PRO A 48 -6.77 -10.39 3.03
CA PRO A 48 -5.83 -11.28 2.35
C PRO A 48 -4.52 -10.60 1.90
N TYR A 49 -4.12 -9.47 2.50
CA TYR A 49 -3.02 -8.66 2.01
C TYR A 49 -1.90 -8.51 3.04
N ASP A 50 -0.68 -8.30 2.56
CA ASP A 50 0.53 -8.25 3.40
C ASP A 50 0.84 -6.86 3.99
N PHE A 51 0.12 -5.82 3.56
CA PHE A 51 0.26 -4.46 4.08
C PHE A 51 -0.68 -4.18 5.25
N LYS A 52 -0.26 -3.34 6.19
CA LYS A 52 -1.14 -2.88 7.27
C LYS A 52 -2.13 -1.81 6.78
N VAL A 53 -3.43 -2.02 7.02
CA VAL A 53 -4.47 -0.99 6.82
C VAL A 53 -4.82 -0.31 8.13
N ASN A 54 -4.77 1.03 8.13
CA ASN A 54 -5.23 1.84 9.27
C ASN A 54 -6.61 2.44 9.03
N ASP A 55 -6.92 2.83 7.79
CA ASP A 55 -8.20 3.44 7.41
C ASP A 55 -8.69 2.88 6.07
N LEU A 56 -9.80 2.13 6.12
CA LEU A 56 -10.43 1.55 4.92
C LEU A 56 -11.09 2.61 4.04
N HIS A 57 -11.58 3.70 4.63
CA HIS A 57 -12.26 4.74 3.87
C HIS A 57 -11.26 5.44 2.93
N THR A 58 -10.11 5.84 3.47
CA THR A 58 -9.00 6.39 2.67
C THR A 58 -8.49 5.40 1.62
N LEU A 59 -8.28 4.13 1.99
CA LEU A 59 -7.81 3.10 1.07
C LEU A 59 -8.74 2.95 -0.16
N PHE A 60 -10.03 2.73 0.07
CA PHE A 60 -10.98 2.53 -1.02
C PHE A 60 -11.18 3.79 -1.84
N LYS A 61 -11.23 4.96 -1.18
CA LYS A 61 -11.39 6.23 -1.87
C LYS A 61 -10.25 6.52 -2.82
N ILE A 62 -8.99 6.36 -2.38
CA ILE A 62 -7.83 6.58 -3.26
C ILE A 62 -7.82 5.54 -4.39
N ALA A 63 -8.10 4.27 -4.09
CA ALA A 63 -8.17 3.24 -5.12
C ALA A 63 -9.22 3.54 -6.21
N GLU A 64 -10.39 4.05 -5.81
CA GLU A 64 -11.46 4.44 -6.72
C GLU A 64 -11.12 5.71 -7.51
N ASP A 65 -10.72 6.80 -6.83
CA ASP A 65 -10.43 8.10 -7.42
C ASP A 65 -9.33 7.99 -8.50
N TYR A 66 -8.32 7.15 -8.27
CA TYR A 66 -7.17 6.96 -9.17
C TYR A 66 -7.24 5.67 -10.00
N GLN A 67 -8.36 4.94 -9.96
CA GLN A 67 -8.56 3.67 -10.67
C GLN A 67 -7.39 2.68 -10.50
N THR A 68 -6.84 2.63 -9.29
CA THR A 68 -5.66 1.84 -8.95
C THR A 68 -6.05 0.62 -8.13
N ARG A 69 -5.30 -0.48 -8.22
CA ARG A 69 -5.60 -1.68 -7.45
C ARG A 69 -5.47 -1.38 -5.96
N ILE A 70 -6.37 -1.94 -5.16
CA ILE A 70 -6.34 -1.81 -3.70
C ILE A 70 -5.02 -2.31 -3.12
N GLU A 71 -4.44 -3.35 -3.72
CA GLU A 71 -3.15 -3.89 -3.27
C GLU A 71 -2.03 -2.85 -3.36
N ASP A 72 -1.98 -2.14 -4.48
CA ASP A 72 -0.95 -1.14 -4.78
C ASP A 72 -1.12 0.09 -3.86
N VAL A 73 -2.35 0.58 -3.71
CA VAL A 73 -2.65 1.70 -2.81
C VAL A 73 -2.37 1.33 -1.36
N GLY A 74 -2.71 0.11 -0.95
CA GLY A 74 -2.48 -0.38 0.40
C GLY A 74 -0.99 -0.49 0.75
N ALA A 75 -0.19 -1.01 -0.17
CA ALA A 75 1.27 -1.03 -0.05
C ALA A 75 1.84 0.40 0.05
N LEU A 76 1.37 1.33 -0.79
CA LEU A 76 1.81 2.73 -0.73
C LEU A 76 1.44 3.40 0.60
N LEU A 77 0.20 3.23 1.09
CA LEU A 77 -0.27 3.79 2.37
C LEU A 77 0.40 3.14 3.60
N HIS A 78 1.03 1.98 3.43
CA HIS A 78 1.83 1.38 4.50
C HIS A 78 3.11 2.20 4.76
N CYS A 79 3.69 2.74 3.69
CA CYS A 79 5.00 3.38 3.71
C CYS A 79 4.91 4.92 3.70
N PHE A 80 3.86 5.47 3.10
CA PHE A 80 3.70 6.91 2.86
C PHE A 80 2.38 7.44 3.42
N SER A 81 2.32 8.75 3.65
CA SER A 81 1.08 9.44 4.01
C SER A 81 0.12 9.55 2.82
N ASP A 82 -1.18 9.71 3.10
CA ASP A 82 -2.23 9.85 2.09
C ASP A 82 -1.88 10.87 1.00
N ASN A 83 -1.30 12.02 1.39
CA ASN A 83 -0.92 13.08 0.47
C ASN A 83 0.24 12.68 -0.45
N GLU A 84 1.23 11.95 0.07
CA GLU A 84 2.37 11.46 -0.71
C GLU A 84 1.91 10.39 -1.69
N VAL A 85 1.04 9.47 -1.26
CA VAL A 85 0.43 8.46 -2.14
C VAL A 85 -0.35 9.12 -3.27
N ILE A 86 -1.18 10.11 -2.94
CA ILE A 86 -1.90 10.90 -3.95
C ILE A 86 -0.93 11.56 -4.93
N GLU A 87 0.14 12.19 -4.46
CA GLU A 87 1.14 12.83 -5.32
C GLU A 87 1.85 11.82 -6.25
N ILE A 88 2.21 10.64 -5.74
CA ILE A 88 2.80 9.54 -6.51
C ILE A 88 1.85 9.13 -7.64
N LEU A 89 0.57 8.91 -7.32
CA LEU A 89 -0.44 8.48 -8.30
C LEU A 89 -0.79 9.58 -9.31
N GLU A 90 -0.98 10.83 -8.88
CA GLU A 90 -1.26 11.99 -9.74
C GLU A 90 -0.16 12.24 -10.76
N LYS A 91 1.10 12.12 -10.33
CA LYS A 91 2.27 12.31 -11.19
C LYS A 91 2.58 11.08 -12.04
N GLY A 92 1.88 9.96 -11.83
CA GLY A 92 2.14 8.69 -12.51
C GLY A 92 3.55 8.17 -12.23
N LYS A 93 4.05 8.37 -11.01
CA LYS A 93 5.38 7.91 -10.61
C LYS A 93 5.44 6.39 -10.58
N PHE A 94 6.63 5.86 -10.82
CA PHE A 94 6.85 4.44 -10.80
C PHE A 94 6.75 3.89 -9.38
N TYR A 95 6.11 2.74 -9.23
CA TYR A 95 6.17 1.93 -8.03
C TYR A 95 6.12 0.44 -8.40
N THR A 96 6.72 -0.41 -7.57
CA THR A 96 6.62 -1.86 -7.69
C THR A 96 6.83 -2.55 -6.34
N ILE A 97 6.36 -3.78 -6.22
CA ILE A 97 6.53 -4.64 -5.04
C ILE A 97 7.41 -5.81 -5.46
N VAL A 98 8.48 -6.06 -4.69
CA VAL A 98 9.48 -7.09 -4.96
C VAL A 98 9.58 -8.03 -3.76
N ASP A 99 9.52 -9.33 -4.01
CA ASP A 99 9.71 -10.37 -3.00
C ASP A 99 11.21 -10.64 -2.81
N SER A 100 11.80 -10.24 -1.70
CA SER A 100 13.22 -10.44 -1.45
C SER A 100 13.60 -10.55 0.03
N ASP A 101 14.75 -11.16 0.30
CA ASP A 101 15.22 -11.41 1.66
C ASP A 101 15.73 -10.13 2.36
N ASN A 102 16.16 -9.11 1.60
CA ASN A 102 16.65 -7.85 2.12
C ASN A 102 16.53 -6.70 1.09
N GLU A 103 16.68 -5.47 1.55
CA GLU A 103 16.55 -4.24 0.74
C GLU A 103 17.50 -4.18 -0.47
N VAL A 104 18.72 -4.70 -0.34
CA VAL A 104 19.73 -4.65 -1.41
C VAL A 104 19.37 -5.64 -2.50
N ASN A 105 18.93 -6.84 -2.12
CA ASN A 105 18.46 -7.85 -3.07
C ASN A 105 17.18 -7.39 -3.78
N ALA A 106 16.24 -6.75 -3.06
CA ALA A 106 15.04 -6.17 -3.68
C ALA A 106 15.41 -5.11 -4.72
N PHE A 107 16.39 -4.26 -4.42
CA PHE A 107 16.90 -3.27 -5.37
C PHE A 107 17.63 -3.91 -6.57
N GLU A 108 18.42 -4.96 -6.35
CA GLU A 108 19.06 -5.73 -7.42
C GLU A 108 18.02 -6.34 -8.37
N GLU A 109 16.99 -6.99 -7.83
CA GLU A 109 15.89 -7.56 -8.60
C GLU A 109 15.16 -6.49 -9.42
N TYR A 110 14.85 -5.34 -8.81
CA TYR A 110 14.29 -4.18 -9.51
C TYR A 110 15.18 -3.65 -10.63
N ALA A 111 16.48 -3.49 -10.36
CA ALA A 111 17.43 -2.98 -11.36
C ALA A 111 17.53 -3.91 -12.58
N ASN A 112 17.49 -5.22 -12.33
CA ASN A 112 17.59 -6.25 -13.36
C ASN A 112 16.27 -6.46 -14.12
N GLU A 113 15.12 -6.45 -13.44
CA GLU A 113 13.81 -6.69 -14.06
C GLU A 113 13.33 -5.51 -14.92
N TYR A 114 13.62 -4.29 -14.47
CA TYR A 114 13.20 -3.07 -15.16
C TYR A 114 14.29 -2.47 -16.06
N ASP A 115 15.39 -3.21 -16.28
CA ASP A 115 16.53 -2.87 -17.15
C ASP A 115 17.01 -1.43 -16.96
N ILE A 116 17.15 -1.05 -15.69
CA ILE A 116 17.51 0.30 -15.30
C ILE A 116 18.97 0.57 -15.63
N ILE A 117 19.78 -0.48 -15.57
CA ILE A 117 21.17 -0.48 -15.99
C ILE A 117 21.42 -1.73 -16.83
N GLU A 118 21.90 -1.52 -18.05
CA GLU A 118 22.37 -2.60 -18.90
C GLU A 118 23.70 -3.13 -18.34
N ILE A 119 23.65 -4.30 -17.74
CA ILE A 119 24.81 -4.95 -17.11
C ILE A 119 25.32 -6.08 -18.00
N PRO A 120 26.58 -6.01 -18.47
CA PRO A 120 27.18 -7.13 -19.17
C PRO A 120 27.28 -8.39 -18.28
N PRO A 121 26.96 -9.60 -18.76
CA PRO A 121 26.91 -10.81 -17.93
C PRO A 121 28.19 -11.16 -17.16
N HIS A 122 29.34 -10.72 -17.68
CA HIS A 122 30.64 -10.96 -17.03
C HIS A 122 30.93 -10.01 -15.86
N LEU A 123 30.10 -8.98 -15.67
CA LEU A 123 30.22 -7.97 -14.61
C LEU A 123 29.14 -8.08 -13.53
N GLU A 124 28.06 -8.84 -13.74
CA GLU A 124 26.92 -8.99 -12.81
C GLU A 124 27.37 -9.24 -11.35
N ASN A 125 28.27 -10.20 -11.14
CA ASN A 125 28.77 -10.58 -9.81
C ASN A 125 29.70 -9.55 -9.15
N TYR A 126 30.02 -8.45 -9.82
CA TYR A 126 30.94 -7.42 -9.34
C TYR A 126 30.26 -6.08 -9.08
N ILE A 127 28.94 -6.02 -9.24
CA ILE A 127 28.18 -4.80 -8.99
C ILE A 127 27.96 -4.63 -7.50
N ASP A 128 28.27 -3.43 -7.02
CA ASP A 128 27.94 -3.01 -5.67
C ASP A 128 26.52 -2.40 -5.67
N TYR A 129 25.51 -3.27 -5.68
CA TYR A 129 24.11 -2.86 -5.65
C TYR A 129 23.76 -2.02 -4.41
N LYS A 130 24.47 -2.22 -3.30
CA LYS A 130 24.26 -1.42 -2.09
C LYS A 130 24.67 0.03 -2.31
N SER A 131 25.85 0.27 -2.88
CA SER A 131 26.29 1.63 -3.17
C SER A 131 25.36 2.31 -4.19
N MET A 132 24.94 1.57 -5.22
CA MET A 132 24.02 2.07 -6.23
C MET A 132 22.63 2.42 -5.65
N MET A 133 22.09 1.57 -4.78
CA MET A 133 20.82 1.82 -4.08
C MET A 133 20.88 3.14 -3.31
N ILE A 134 21.96 3.39 -2.57
CA ILE A 134 22.15 4.63 -1.81
C ILE A 134 22.15 5.85 -2.74
N ASP A 135 22.85 5.78 -3.87
CA ASP A 135 22.88 6.86 -4.86
C ASP A 135 21.48 7.14 -5.43
N TRP A 136 20.69 6.11 -5.69
CA TRP A 136 19.31 6.23 -6.16
C TRP A 136 18.38 6.79 -5.09
N GLN A 137 18.56 6.38 -3.84
CA GLN A 137 17.81 6.95 -2.70
C GLN A 137 18.06 8.44 -2.54
N HIS A 138 19.28 8.90 -2.78
CA HIS A 138 19.59 10.33 -2.82
C HIS A 138 18.93 11.09 -3.98
N ASN A 139 18.53 10.40 -5.04
CA ASN A 139 17.83 10.96 -6.19
C ASN A 139 16.31 10.77 -6.14
N GLY A 140 15.76 10.31 -5.00
CA GLY A 140 14.33 10.20 -4.80
C GLY A 140 13.76 8.79 -4.94
N LEU A 141 14.56 7.74 -5.05
CA LEU A 141 14.03 6.37 -4.95
C LEU A 141 13.79 5.99 -3.47
N ALA A 142 12.61 5.53 -3.12
CA ALA A 142 12.34 4.91 -1.82
C ALA A 142 12.35 3.38 -1.97
N VAL A 143 12.92 2.69 -0.97
CA VAL A 143 12.92 1.22 -0.86
C VAL A 143 12.48 0.88 0.56
N GLU A 144 11.24 0.43 0.71
CA GLU A 144 10.58 0.31 2.00
C GLU A 144 10.07 -1.12 2.23
N HIS A 145 10.23 -1.65 3.44
CA HIS A 145 9.78 -3.00 3.78
C HIS A 145 8.29 -2.98 4.18
N ILE A 146 7.47 -3.82 3.55
CA ILE A 146 6.02 -3.87 3.75
C ILE A 146 5.59 -5.03 4.67
N GLY A 147 6.34 -6.14 4.66
CA GLY A 147 6.00 -7.35 5.41
C GLY A 147 6.29 -8.63 4.61
N ASN A 148 6.39 -9.77 5.29
CA ASN A 148 6.52 -11.10 4.66
C ASN A 148 7.64 -11.25 3.60
N GLY A 149 8.72 -10.46 3.71
CA GLY A 149 9.80 -10.44 2.73
C GLY A 149 9.49 -9.62 1.47
N GLN A 150 8.52 -8.71 1.54
CA GLN A 150 8.16 -7.82 0.44
C GLN A 150 8.71 -6.42 0.66
N TYR A 151 9.21 -5.83 -0.42
CA TYR A 151 9.75 -4.48 -0.47
C TYR A 151 9.00 -3.67 -1.53
N LEU A 152 8.55 -2.49 -1.13
CA LEU A 152 8.00 -1.47 -2.02
C LEU A 152 9.15 -0.60 -2.53
N ILE A 153 9.26 -0.48 -3.85
CA ILE A 153 10.18 0.44 -4.50
C ILE A 153 9.36 1.52 -5.19
N VAL A 154 9.61 2.79 -4.88
CA VAL A 154 8.83 3.94 -5.39
C VAL A 154 9.74 5.07 -5.80
N ASP A 155 9.46 5.66 -6.97
CA ASP A 155 10.03 6.95 -7.32
C ASP A 155 9.28 8.06 -6.58
N THR A 156 9.98 8.85 -5.78
CA THR A 156 9.41 9.92 -4.96
C THR A 156 9.71 11.31 -5.49
N TRP A 157 10.46 11.51 -6.58
CA TRP A 157 10.83 12.85 -7.09
C TRP A 157 10.08 13.27 -8.36
#